data_AF-A0AAW9IMF4-F1
#
_entry.id   AF-A0AAW9IMF4-F1
#
_cell.length_a   1.000
_cell.length_b   1.000
_cell.length_c   1.000
_cell.angle_alpha   90.00
_cell.angle_beta   90.00
_cell.angle_gamma   90.00
#
_symmetry.space_group_name_H-M   'P 1'
#
loop_
_entity.id
_entity.type
_entity.pdbx_description
1 polymer ?
#
loop_
_entity_poly.entity_id
_entity_poly.type
_entity_poly.pdbx_seq_one_letter_code
_entity_poly.pdbx_strand_id
1 'polypeptide(L)'
;LIFKKPSSITTDTLIGKKIIELIKNDISLYSSHTNLDSAEEGLNETIVNILGYESKELIETNKKARNNNEGLGRIVRLENEIEIEELIKNIKEKLNIKSLKLVEGCKKIKNIAIINGSGSSFFETAYK
;
A
#
# COMPACT_ATOMS: atom_id res chain seq x y z
N LEU A 1 -6.63 -6.96 -13.26
CA LEU A 1 -6.95 -6.92 -14.72
C LEU A 1 -8.36 -6.43 -14.97
N ILE A 2 -9.37 -7.11 -14.43
CA ILE A 2 -10.78 -6.73 -14.56
C ILE A 2 -11.19 -5.97 -13.30
N PHE A 3 -11.17 -4.63 -13.37
CA PHE A 3 -11.60 -3.78 -12.25
C PHE A 3 -13.06 -3.34 -12.39
N LYS A 4 -13.48 -3.00 -13.61
CA LYS A 4 -14.88 -2.80 -13.99
C LYS A 4 -15.31 -3.93 -14.91
N LYS A 5 -16.60 -4.27 -14.89
CA LYS A 5 -17.20 -5.23 -15.81
C LYS A 5 -16.89 -4.80 -17.27
N PRO A 6 -16.23 -5.65 -18.08
CA PRO A 6 -16.05 -5.34 -19.50
C PRO A 6 -17.40 -5.46 -20.21
N SER A 7 -17.72 -4.51 -21.10
CA SER A 7 -18.91 -4.57 -21.94
C SER A 7 -18.75 -5.52 -23.13
N SER A 8 -17.51 -5.73 -23.57
CA SER A 8 -17.14 -6.68 -24.62
C SER A 8 -15.71 -7.19 -24.42
N ILE A 9 -15.38 -8.31 -25.05
CA ILE A 9 -14.02 -8.89 -25.04
C ILE A 9 -13.65 -9.13 -26.51
N THR A 10 -12.94 -8.17 -27.10
CA THR A 10 -12.43 -8.25 -28.49
C THR A 10 -10.95 -7.92 -28.52
N THR A 11 -10.29 -8.22 -29.64
CA THR A 11 -8.90 -7.83 -29.89
C THR A 11 -8.73 -6.34 -30.15
N ASP A 12 -9.78 -5.53 -30.14
CA ASP A 12 -9.68 -4.09 -30.43
C ASP A 12 -9.24 -3.29 -29.20
N THR A 13 -9.36 -3.87 -28.01
CA THR A 13 -9.00 -3.22 -26.74
C THR A 13 -7.83 -3.94 -26.06
N LEU A 14 -7.00 -3.18 -25.34
CA LEU A 14 -5.87 -3.75 -24.60
C LEU A 14 -6.32 -4.77 -23.53
N ILE A 15 -7.43 -4.49 -22.83
CA ILE A 15 -7.98 -5.40 -21.83
C ILE A 15 -8.47 -6.69 -22.51
N GLY A 16 -9.21 -6.57 -23.61
CA GLY A 16 -9.70 -7.73 -24.35
C GLY A 16 -8.57 -8.58 -24.91
N LYS A 17 -7.52 -7.98 -25.49
CA LYS A 17 -6.31 -8.68 -25.93
C LYS A 17 -5.67 -9.50 -24.79
N LYS A 18 -5.42 -8.87 -23.64
CA LYS A 18 -4.84 -9.55 -22.46
C LYS A 18 -5.69 -10.72 -21.98
N ILE A 19 -7.01 -10.56 -21.93
CA ILE A 19 -7.93 -11.64 -21.52
C ILE A 19 -7.85 -12.80 -22.51
N ILE A 20 -7.91 -12.51 -23.81
CA ILE A 20 -7.82 -13.54 -24.87
C ILE A 20 -6.48 -14.27 -24.82
N GLU A 21 -5.37 -13.55 -24.59
CA GLU A 21 -4.04 -14.15 -24.43
C GLU A 21 -3.96 -15.08 -23.23
N LEU A 22 -4.49 -14.68 -22.06
CA LEU A 22 -4.51 -15.54 -20.87
C LEU A 22 -5.29 -16.84 -21.14
N ILE A 23 -6.47 -16.74 -21.78
CA ILE A 23 -7.30 -17.90 -22.13
C ILE A 23 -6.57 -18.82 -23.10
N LYS A 24 -5.98 -18.28 -24.18
CA LYS A 24 -5.29 -19.08 -25.20
C LYS A 24 -4.06 -19.83 -24.68
N ASN A 25 -3.46 -19.34 -23.59
CA ASN A 25 -2.28 -19.95 -22.99
C ASN A 25 -2.60 -20.71 -21.68
N ASP A 26 -3.89 -20.97 -21.41
CA ASP A 26 -4.35 -21.68 -20.22
C ASP A 26 -3.84 -21.08 -18.89
N ILE A 27 -3.71 -19.75 -18.83
CA ILE A 27 -3.22 -19.03 -17.65
C ILE A 27 -4.41 -18.58 -16.79
N SER A 28 -4.48 -19.13 -15.57
CA SER A 28 -5.42 -18.67 -14.57
C SER A 28 -5.00 -17.34 -13.96
N LEU A 29 -5.94 -16.41 -13.81
CA LEU A 29 -5.73 -15.13 -13.15
C LEU A 29 -6.51 -15.07 -11.83
N TYR A 30 -5.80 -14.84 -10.74
CA TYR A 30 -6.36 -14.56 -9.43
C TYR A 30 -6.01 -13.13 -9.00
N SER A 31 -6.88 -12.48 -8.22
CA SER A 31 -6.70 -11.09 -7.80
C SER A 31 -6.87 -10.95 -6.29
N SER A 32 -5.76 -10.73 -5.59
CA SER A 32 -5.77 -10.14 -4.26
C SER A 32 -5.58 -8.63 -4.40
N HIS A 33 -6.52 -7.86 -3.85
CA HIS A 33 -6.52 -6.40 -3.91
C HIS A 33 -6.51 -5.88 -2.48
N THR A 34 -7.61 -5.28 -2.01
CA THR A 34 -7.72 -4.73 -0.65
C THR A 34 -7.64 -5.77 0.45
N ASN A 35 -7.91 -7.05 0.16
CA ASN A 35 -7.71 -8.13 1.13
C ASN A 35 -6.23 -8.32 1.49
N LEU A 36 -5.31 -8.17 0.52
CA LEU A 36 -3.88 -8.22 0.79
C LEU A 36 -3.38 -6.96 1.48
N ASP A 37 -3.97 -5.80 1.20
CA ASP A 37 -3.66 -4.57 1.94
C ASP A 37 -4.10 -4.66 3.41
N SER A 38 -5.24 -5.33 3.68
CA SER A 38 -5.83 -5.45 5.02
C SER A 38 -5.25 -6.58 5.86
N ALA A 39 -4.55 -7.55 5.27
CA ALA A 39 -4.02 -8.69 6.01
C ALA A 39 -2.98 -8.24 7.06
N GLU A 40 -2.85 -9.00 8.15
CA GLU A 40 -1.90 -8.75 9.23
C GLU A 40 -0.46 -8.67 8.70
N GLU A 41 -0.02 -9.69 7.95
CA GLU A 41 1.27 -9.73 7.25
C GLU A 41 1.12 -9.28 5.77
N GLY A 42 0.22 -8.31 5.55
CA GLY A 42 -0.14 -7.82 4.23
C GLY A 42 0.86 -6.83 3.63
N LEU A 43 0.40 -6.12 2.60
CA LEU A 43 1.27 -5.19 1.86
C LEU A 43 1.75 -4.01 2.72
N ASN A 44 0.89 -3.48 3.60
CA ASN A 44 1.27 -2.37 4.49
C ASN A 44 2.36 -2.77 5.49
N GLU A 45 2.23 -3.96 6.10
CA GLU A 45 3.24 -4.52 6.99
C GLU A 45 4.56 -4.80 6.25
N THR A 46 4.47 -5.33 5.04
CA THR A 46 5.64 -5.60 4.19
C THR A 46 6.46 -4.34 3.94
N ILE A 47 5.81 -3.20 3.64
CA ILE A 47 6.51 -1.93 3.42
C ILE A 47 7.13 -1.39 4.70
N VAL A 48 6.43 -1.47 5.84
CA VAL A 48 6.98 -1.11 7.16
C VAL A 48 8.28 -1.87 7.43
N ASN A 49 8.26 -3.18 7.22
CA ASN A 49 9.41 -4.07 7.42
C ASN A 49 10.56 -3.77 6.45
N ILE A 50 10.27 -3.52 5.17
CA ILE A 50 11.29 -3.15 4.17
C ILE A 50 12.00 -1.85 4.58
N LEU A 51 11.26 -0.88 5.13
CA LEU A 51 11.81 0.39 5.62
C LEU A 51 12.61 0.23 6.94
N GLY A 52 12.60 -0.95 7.54
CA GLY A 52 13.33 -1.26 8.77
C GLY A 52 12.64 -0.77 10.04
N TYR A 53 11.32 -0.62 9.99
CA TYR A 53 10.50 -0.23 11.13
C TYR A 53 9.63 -1.39 11.59
N GLU A 54 9.05 -1.24 12.78
CA GLU A 54 7.98 -2.09 13.28
C GLU A 54 6.73 -1.22 13.51
N SER A 55 5.55 -1.78 13.25
CA SER A 55 4.28 -1.11 13.54
C SER A 55 3.43 -1.94 14.48
N LYS A 56 2.78 -1.28 15.45
CA LYS A 56 1.84 -1.90 16.40
C LYS A 56 0.42 -1.36 16.26
N GLU A 57 0.23 -0.37 15.38
CA GLU A 57 -1.00 0.39 15.24
C GLU A 57 -1.46 0.37 13.77
N LEU A 58 -2.78 0.28 13.59
CA LEU A 58 -3.48 0.34 12.30
C LEU A 58 -4.09 1.73 12.12
N ILE A 59 -4.14 2.23 10.89
CA ILE A 59 -4.87 3.48 10.60
C ILE A 59 -6.38 3.23 10.67
N GLU A 60 -6.85 2.13 10.09
CA GLU A 60 -8.24 1.70 10.17
C GLU A 60 -8.32 0.19 10.45
N THR A 61 -9.04 -0.19 11.50
CA THR A 61 -9.26 -1.60 11.84
C THR A 61 -10.40 -2.20 11.03
N ASN A 62 -10.23 -3.43 10.56
CA ASN A 62 -11.32 -4.17 9.94
C ASN A 62 -12.26 -4.71 11.03
N LYS A 63 -13.41 -4.07 11.22
CA LYS A 63 -14.42 -4.47 12.23
C LYS A 63 -14.96 -5.90 12.08
N LYS A 64 -14.78 -6.52 10.90
CA LYS A 64 -15.22 -7.89 10.61
C LYS A 64 -14.08 -8.91 10.70
N ALA A 65 -12.87 -8.47 11.02
CA ALA A 65 -11.74 -9.34 11.18
C ALA A 65 -11.90 -10.27 12.38
N ARG A 66 -11.25 -11.43 12.31
CA ARG A 66 -11.20 -12.37 13.43
C ARG A 66 -10.24 -11.90 14.52
N ASN A 67 -9.22 -11.14 14.11
CA ASN A 67 -8.17 -10.61 14.98
C ASN A 67 -8.09 -9.09 14.81
N ASN A 68 -7.66 -8.39 15.86
CA ASN A 68 -7.54 -6.93 15.85
C ASN A 68 -6.35 -6.40 15.00
N ASN A 69 -5.59 -7.28 14.37
CA ASN A 69 -4.40 -6.94 13.58
C ASN A 69 -4.69 -6.86 12.07
N GLU A 70 -5.92 -7.10 11.64
CA GLU A 70 -6.34 -6.90 10.25
C GLU A 70 -6.93 -5.49 10.07
N GLY A 71 -6.42 -4.77 9.08
CA GLY A 71 -6.86 -3.42 8.79
C GLY A 71 -5.95 -2.70 7.79
N LEU A 72 -6.36 -1.50 7.41
CA LEU A 72 -5.68 -0.70 6.41
C LEU A 72 -4.65 0.22 7.06
N GLY A 73 -3.51 0.35 6.37
CA GLY A 73 -2.39 1.17 6.78
C GLY A 73 -1.71 0.71 8.06
N ARG A 74 -0.57 1.33 8.35
CA ARG A 74 0.23 1.10 9.56
C ARG A 74 0.72 2.43 10.12
N ILE A 75 0.80 2.52 11.44
CA ILE A 75 1.43 3.63 12.14
C ILE A 75 2.68 3.12 12.86
N VAL A 76 3.80 3.78 12.57
CA VAL A 76 5.09 3.59 13.22
C VAL A 76 5.31 4.77 14.16
N ARG A 77 5.62 4.46 15.42
CA ARG A 77 5.98 5.44 16.45
C ARG A 77 7.50 5.35 16.67
N LEU A 78 8.23 6.43 16.39
CA LEU A 78 9.69 6.44 16.50
C LEU A 78 10.14 6.77 17.93
N GLU A 79 11.13 6.05 18.44
CA GLU A 79 11.72 6.33 19.76
C GLU A 79 12.37 7.71 19.83
N ASN A 80 13.01 8.13 18.74
CA ASN A 80 13.63 9.44 18.57
C ASN A 80 13.09 10.12 17.30
N GLU A 81 13.06 11.45 17.29
CA GLU A 81 12.72 12.18 16.07
C GLU A 81 13.81 12.02 15.02
N ILE A 82 13.40 11.88 13.76
CA ILE A 82 14.30 11.88 12.60
C ILE A 82 14.03 13.08 11.71
N GLU A 83 15.02 13.49 10.94
CA GLU A 83 14.85 14.51 9.90
C GLU A 83 14.15 13.91 8.67
N ILE A 84 13.33 14.70 7.98
CA ILE A 84 12.60 14.28 6.78
C ILE A 84 13.55 13.82 5.67
N GLU A 85 14.75 14.42 5.56
CA GLU A 85 15.78 14.03 4.61
C GLU A 85 16.31 12.62 4.86
N GLU A 86 16.42 12.23 6.13
CA GLU A 86 16.83 10.87 6.51
C GLU A 86 15.75 9.86 6.10
N LEU A 87 14.47 10.16 6.37
CA LEU A 87 13.36 9.31 5.94
C LEU A 87 13.30 9.18 4.41
N ILE A 88 13.46 10.29 3.68
CA ILE A 88 13.49 10.30 2.21
C ILE A 88 14.61 9.42 1.67
N LYS A 89 15.81 9.51 2.26
CA LYS A 89 16.96 8.69 1.87
C LYS A 89 16.65 7.20 2.10
N ASN A 90 16.16 6.86 3.30
CA ASN A 90 15.79 5.50 3.65
C ASN A 90 14.76 4.91 2.68
N ILE A 91 13.67 5.66 2.39
CA ILE A 91 12.64 5.24 1.44
C ILE A 91 13.22 4.99 0.04
N LYS A 92 14.05 5.90 -0.48
CA LYS A 92 14.65 5.75 -1.80
C LYS A 92 15.56 4.53 -1.91
N GLU A 93 16.40 4.31 -0.91
CA GLU A 93 17.35 3.20 -0.86
C GLU A 93 16.62 1.86 -0.71
N LYS A 94 15.71 1.75 0.28
CA LYS A 94 15.02 0.49 0.59
C LYS A 94 13.99 0.07 -0.45
N LEU A 95 13.28 1.03 -1.05
CA LEU A 95 12.31 0.75 -2.13
C LEU A 95 12.94 0.80 -3.52
N ASN A 96 14.23 1.11 -3.63
CA ASN A 96 14.96 1.24 -4.91
C ASN A 96 14.25 2.17 -5.91
N ILE A 97 13.84 3.36 -5.46
CA ILE A 97 13.13 4.35 -6.27
C ILE A 97 14.00 5.58 -6.58
N LYS A 98 13.90 6.08 -7.81
CA LYS A 98 14.68 7.25 -8.27
C LYS A 98 14.11 8.58 -7.76
N SER A 99 12.80 8.66 -7.61
CA SER A 99 12.09 9.91 -7.29
C SER A 99 10.88 9.65 -6.42
N LEU A 100 10.55 10.63 -5.57
CA LEU A 100 9.31 10.70 -4.81
C LEU A 100 8.75 12.12 -4.87
N LYS A 101 7.46 12.28 -4.62
CA LYS A 101 6.82 13.59 -4.43
C LYS A 101 6.69 13.85 -2.94
N LEU A 102 7.15 15.02 -2.51
CA LEU A 102 7.10 15.45 -1.12
C LEU A 102 6.17 16.66 -1.01
N VAL A 103 5.30 16.64 -0.02
CA VAL A 103 4.63 17.83 0.52
C VAL A 103 5.13 17.96 1.95
N GLU A 104 5.91 19.00 2.21
CA GLU A 104 6.58 19.19 3.49
C GLU A 104 5.82 20.21 4.34
N GLY A 105 5.49 19.82 5.58
CA GLY A 105 4.94 20.72 6.60
C GLY A 105 5.88 20.95 7.78
N CYS A 106 6.77 19.99 8.07
CA CYS A 106 7.76 20.04 9.14
C CYS A 106 9.01 19.24 8.78
N LYS A 107 10.13 19.58 9.42
CA LYS A 107 11.42 18.91 9.19
C LYS A 107 11.60 17.64 10.02
N LYS A 108 11.08 17.63 11.24
CA LYS A 108 11.22 16.52 12.17
C LYS A 108 9.97 15.65 12.20
N ILE A 109 10.19 14.34 12.31
CA ILE A 109 9.16 13.32 12.25
C ILE A 109 9.29 12.42 13.47
N LYS A 110 8.17 12.24 14.18
CA LYS A 110 8.04 11.31 15.30
C LYS A 110 7.18 10.09 14.98
N ASN A 111 6.24 10.26 14.04
CA ASN A 111 5.26 9.26 13.66
C ASN A 111 5.23 9.12 12.14
N ILE A 112 5.14 7.89 11.65
CA ILE A 112 5.03 7.60 10.22
C ILE A 112 3.76 6.80 9.99
N ALA A 113 2.83 7.35 9.21
CA ALA A 113 1.67 6.62 8.72
C ALA A 113 1.95 6.12 7.29
N ILE A 114 1.80 4.83 7.07
CA ILE A 114 2.05 4.16 5.78
C ILE A 114 0.75 3.55 5.28
N ILE A 115 0.42 3.83 4.03
CA ILE A 115 -0.71 3.22 3.35
C ILE A 115 -0.38 3.00 1.88
N ASN A 116 -0.55 1.77 1.41
CA ASN A 116 -0.35 1.42 0.00
C ASN A 116 -1.56 1.80 -0.84
N GLY A 117 -1.30 2.14 -2.11
CA GLY A 117 -2.36 2.52 -3.04
C GLY A 117 -2.93 3.91 -2.75
N SER A 118 -4.26 4.04 -2.87
CA SER A 118 -4.96 5.33 -2.73
C SER A 118 -5.29 5.63 -1.26
N GLY A 119 -4.39 6.33 -0.58
CA GLY A 119 -4.51 6.65 0.85
C GLY A 119 -5.14 7.99 1.23
N SER A 120 -5.59 8.80 0.26
CA SER A 120 -5.98 10.20 0.54
C SER A 120 -7.15 10.34 1.53
N SER A 121 -8.11 9.40 1.53
CA SER A 121 -9.25 9.39 2.46
C SER A 121 -8.85 9.17 3.92
N PHE A 122 -7.62 8.71 4.18
CA PHE A 122 -7.13 8.37 5.52
C PHE A 122 -6.33 9.50 6.16
N PHE A 123 -6.14 10.64 5.47
CA PHE A 123 -5.31 11.73 5.94
C PHE A 123 -5.72 12.23 7.34
N GLU A 124 -7.02 12.47 7.55
CA GLU A 124 -7.56 12.91 8.85
C GLU A 124 -7.38 11.87 9.96
N THR A 125 -7.45 10.59 9.62
CA THR A 125 -7.26 9.50 10.59
C THR A 125 -5.79 9.32 10.94
N ALA A 126 -4.89 9.50 9.96
CA ALA A 126 -3.45 9.39 10.13
C ALA A 126 -2.83 10.58 10.89
N TYR A 127 -3.50 11.73 10.90
CA TYR A 127 -3.03 12.93 11.61
C TYR A 127 -3.29 12.89 13.13
N LYS A 128 -4.20 12.02 13.59
CA LYS A 128 -4.56 11.88 15.02
C LYS A 128 -3.51 11.11 15.80
#